data_AF-A0A2V8M6X1-F1
#
_entry.id   AF-A0A2V8M6X1-F1
#
_cell.length_a   1.000
_cell.length_b   1.000
_cell.length_c   1.000
_cell.angle_alpha   90.00
_cell.angle_beta   90.00
_cell.angle_gamma   90.00
#
_symmetry.space_group_name_H-M   'P 1'
#
loop_
_entity.id
_entity.type
_entity.pdbx_description
1 polymer ?
#
loop_
_entity_poly.entity_id
_entity_poly.type
_entity_poly.pdbx_seq_one_letter_code
_entity_poly.pdbx_strand_id
1 'polypeptide(L)'
;LSVRNLMTLLIFAKALSYFRGNRTVDLEDLRQILPFVLHDKLQPDLDAPFFSLPENAAYRTDRLSWLRRLFDLANDEYNRLDLDRNDVVGARSAEFGKGLDGLSERETRSRLSNIERSIGELVKGRKLYGHLYDDLLKLKYLHQRYTNYLHWLRSQ
;
A
#
# COMPACT_ATOMS: atom_id res chain seq x y z
N LEU A 1 -1.94 -9.12 6.71
CA LEU A 1 -1.88 -8.22 7.90
C LEU A 1 -3.29 -7.80 8.29
N SER A 2 -3.56 -7.61 9.59
CA SER A 2 -4.89 -7.15 10.04
C SER A 2 -4.86 -5.66 10.44
N VAL A 3 -6.03 -5.00 10.42
CA VAL A 3 -6.19 -3.63 10.94
C VAL A 3 -5.73 -3.53 12.39
N ARG A 4 -5.99 -4.56 13.20
CA ARG A 4 -5.54 -4.61 14.60
C ARG A 4 -4.02 -4.50 14.71
N ASN A 5 -3.26 -5.21 13.87
CA ASN A 5 -1.80 -5.14 13.91
C ASN A 5 -1.29 -3.73 13.58
N LEU A 6 -1.93 -3.04 12.61
CA LEU A 6 -1.59 -1.66 12.25
C LEU A 6 -1.88 -0.70 13.41
N MET A 7 -3.03 -0.83 14.05
CA MET A 7 -3.39 -0.02 15.23
C MET A 7 -2.42 -0.26 16.40
N THR A 8 -2.06 -1.52 16.65
CA THR A 8 -1.05 -1.88 17.66
C THR A 8 0.30 -1.23 17.37
N LEU A 9 0.74 -1.24 16.10
CA LEU A 9 1.98 -0.62 15.67
C LEU A 9 1.96 0.90 15.91
N LEU A 10 0.87 1.58 15.56
CA LEU A 10 0.69 3.01 15.84
C LEU A 10 0.70 3.34 17.33
N ILE A 11 0.05 2.52 18.17
CA ILE A 11 0.01 2.73 19.62
C ILE A 11 1.41 2.59 20.21
N PHE A 12 2.15 1.53 19.87
CA PHE A 12 3.48 1.32 20.41
C PHE A 12 4.51 2.32 19.88
N ALA A 13 4.41 2.76 18.63
CA ALA A 13 5.28 3.82 18.10
C ALA A 13 5.05 5.16 18.83
N LYS A 14 3.79 5.51 19.12
CA LYS A 14 3.45 6.67 19.95
C LYS A 14 3.99 6.56 21.37
N ALA A 15 3.87 5.37 21.98
CA ALA A 15 4.42 5.12 23.31
C ALA A 15 5.95 5.28 23.32
N LEU A 16 6.65 4.69 22.34
CA LEU A 16 8.10 4.81 22.21
C LEU A 16 8.53 6.26 22.04
N SER A 17 7.89 7.00 21.14
CA SER A 17 8.13 8.43 20.92
C SER A 17 7.93 9.24 22.22
N TYR A 18 6.83 8.98 22.94
CA TYR A 18 6.53 9.61 24.22
C TYR A 18 7.62 9.35 25.28
N PHE A 19 8.04 8.10 25.46
CA PHE A 19 9.09 7.76 26.43
C PHE A 19 10.48 8.29 26.06
N ARG A 20 10.73 8.56 24.77
CA ARG A 20 11.92 9.26 24.29
C ARG A 20 11.86 10.79 24.48
N GLY A 21 10.73 11.32 24.94
CA GLY A 21 10.50 12.77 25.11
C GLY A 21 10.09 13.50 23.82
N ASN A 22 9.77 12.77 22.76
CA ASN A 22 9.35 13.36 21.48
C ASN A 22 7.85 13.65 21.48
N ARG A 23 7.45 14.71 20.76
CA ARG A 23 6.05 15.11 20.60
C ARG A 23 5.38 14.47 19.37
N THR A 24 6.19 13.98 18.45
CA THR A 24 5.77 13.42 17.17
C THR A 24 6.47 12.09 16.95
N VAL A 25 5.73 11.13 16.41
CA VAL A 25 6.28 9.84 15.99
C VAL A 25 7.16 10.06 14.77
N ASP A 26 8.37 9.51 14.82
CA ASP A 26 9.29 9.46 13.68
C ASP A 26 9.28 8.06 13.03
N LEU A 27 9.78 7.96 11.81
CA LEU A 27 9.91 6.69 11.08
C LEU A 27 10.81 5.70 11.83
N GLU A 28 11.79 6.23 12.57
CA GLU A 28 12.66 5.43 13.43
C GLU A 28 11.88 4.74 14.56
N ASP A 29 10.85 5.39 15.13
CA ASP A 29 10.03 4.77 16.17
C ASP A 29 9.25 3.58 15.60
N LEU A 30 8.76 3.70 14.35
CA LEU A 30 8.10 2.60 13.63
C LEU A 30 9.08 1.47 13.35
N ARG A 31 10.28 1.79 12.85
CA ARG A 31 11.36 0.84 12.58
C ARG A 31 11.72 -0.01 13.80
N GLN A 32 11.73 0.58 14.99
CA GLN A 32 12.07 -0.14 16.22
C GLN A 32 10.94 -1.04 16.73
N ILE A 33 9.68 -0.62 16.56
CA ILE A 33 8.51 -1.37 17.06
C ILE A 33 8.05 -2.46 16.10
N LEU A 34 8.18 -2.24 14.79
CA LEU A 34 7.67 -3.13 13.74
C LEU A 34 8.09 -4.60 13.93
N PRO A 35 9.36 -4.93 14.24
CA PRO A 35 9.79 -6.32 14.40
C PRO A 35 9.04 -7.05 15.50
N PHE A 36 8.65 -6.37 16.58
CA PHE A 36 7.97 -6.98 17.71
C PHE A 36 6.47 -7.18 17.46
N VAL A 37 5.84 -6.25 16.74
CA VAL A 37 4.42 -6.35 16.39
C VAL A 37 4.19 -7.35 15.26
N LEU A 38 5.12 -7.43 14.31
CA LEU A 38 4.97 -8.24 13.10
C LEU A 38 5.74 -9.57 13.12
N HIS A 39 6.49 -9.86 14.20
CA HIS A 39 7.32 -11.07 14.33
C HIS A 39 6.62 -12.33 13.83
N ASP A 40 5.45 -12.65 14.40
CA ASP A 40 4.69 -13.85 14.07
C ASP A 40 3.72 -13.68 12.91
N LYS A 41 3.65 -12.48 12.31
CA LYS A 41 2.63 -12.10 11.32
C LYS A 41 3.18 -12.07 9.90
N LEU A 42 4.48 -11.81 9.74
CA LEU A 42 5.18 -11.84 8.47
C LEU A 42 6.20 -12.96 8.49
N GLN A 43 6.02 -13.96 7.62
CA GLN A 43 6.93 -15.07 7.45
C GLN A 43 7.88 -14.78 6.28
N PRO A 44 9.19 -15.02 6.41
CA PRO A 44 10.09 -14.89 5.27
C PRO A 44 9.83 -16.01 4.27
N ASP A 45 9.79 -15.66 3.00
CA ASP A 45 9.90 -16.63 1.91
C ASP A 45 11.38 -16.99 1.74
N LEU A 46 11.80 -18.10 2.33
CA LEU A 46 13.21 -18.52 2.35
C LEU A 46 13.74 -18.94 0.97
N ASP A 47 12.85 -19.21 0.02
CA ASP A 47 13.18 -19.54 -1.37
C ASP A 47 13.38 -18.27 -2.22
N ALA A 48 13.07 -17.09 -1.68
CA ALA A 48 13.27 -15.84 -2.40
C ALA A 48 14.77 -15.59 -2.70
N PRO A 49 15.11 -15.06 -3.90
CA PRO A 49 16.50 -14.77 -4.29
C PRO A 49 17.27 -13.90 -3.30
N PHE A 50 16.57 -13.08 -2.51
CA PHE A 50 17.15 -12.28 -1.43
C PHE A 50 17.99 -13.14 -0.47
N PHE A 51 17.52 -14.33 -0.10
CA PHE A 51 18.23 -15.20 0.83
C PHE A 51 19.39 -15.94 0.17
N SER A 52 19.36 -16.20 -1.14
CA SER A 52 20.44 -16.89 -1.86
C SER A 52 21.79 -16.16 -1.79
N LEU A 53 21.79 -14.87 -1.47
CA LEU A 53 22.98 -14.05 -1.30
C LEU A 53 23.69 -14.32 0.05
N PRO A 54 25.01 -14.60 0.07
CA PRO A 54 25.75 -14.88 1.31
C PRO A 54 25.63 -13.79 2.37
N GLU A 55 25.60 -12.53 1.98
CA GLU A 55 25.46 -11.36 2.86
C GLU A 55 24.12 -11.33 3.62
N ASN A 56 23.09 -11.99 3.10
CA ASN A 56 21.76 -12.06 3.70
C ASN A 56 21.55 -13.35 4.51
N ALA A 57 22.58 -14.20 4.65
CA ALA A 57 22.44 -15.49 5.31
C ALA A 57 21.98 -15.37 6.77
N ALA A 58 22.42 -14.32 7.48
CA ALA A 58 22.02 -14.07 8.87
C ALA A 58 20.50 -13.85 9.03
N TYR A 59 19.82 -13.28 8.03
CA TYR A 59 18.38 -13.01 8.08
C TYR A 59 17.52 -14.28 8.04
N ARG A 60 18.11 -15.45 7.71
CA ARG A 60 17.40 -16.74 7.77
C ARG A 60 17.10 -17.15 9.21
N THR A 61 17.93 -16.74 10.16
CA THR A 61 17.80 -17.09 11.58
C THR A 61 17.40 -15.87 12.42
N ASP A 62 17.95 -14.69 12.12
CA ASP A 62 17.59 -13.45 12.81
C ASP A 62 16.40 -12.75 12.15
N ARG A 63 15.22 -13.08 12.67
CA ARG A 63 13.95 -12.56 12.18
C ARG A 63 13.69 -11.10 12.54
N LEU A 64 14.23 -10.61 13.67
CA LEU A 64 14.03 -9.22 14.05
C LEU A 64 14.81 -8.30 13.13
N SER A 65 16.07 -8.64 12.87
CA SER A 65 16.91 -7.89 11.92
C SER A 65 16.38 -8.01 10.50
N TRP A 66 15.84 -9.17 10.11
CA TRP A 66 15.17 -9.32 8.82
C TRP A 66 13.98 -8.37 8.67
N LEU A 67 13.10 -8.27 9.68
CA LEU A 67 11.94 -7.36 9.62
C LEU A 67 12.36 -5.88 9.56
N ARG A 68 13.42 -5.49 10.26
CA ARG A 68 14.01 -4.15 10.12
C ARG A 68 14.52 -3.91 8.70
N ARG A 69 15.26 -4.87 8.15
CA ARG A 69 15.79 -4.76 6.78
C ARG A 69 14.67 -4.71 5.74
N LEU A 70 13.62 -5.50 5.92
CA LEU A 70 12.42 -5.49 5.08
C LEU A 70 11.77 -4.10 5.08
N PHE A 71 11.66 -3.47 6.27
CA PHE A 71 11.11 -2.13 6.39
C PHE A 71 11.96 -1.08 5.67
N ASP A 72 13.29 -1.13 5.79
CA ASP A 72 14.18 -0.20 5.05
C ASP A 72 14.00 -0.35 3.55
N LEU A 73 14.05 -1.58 3.04
CA LEU A 73 13.89 -1.86 1.62
C LEU A 73 12.54 -1.38 1.10
N ALA A 74 11.49 -1.49 1.92
CA ALA A 74 10.17 -0.97 1.57
C ALA A 74 10.14 0.57 1.50
N ASN A 75 10.82 1.27 2.42
CA ASN A 75 10.95 2.73 2.38
C ASN A 75 11.80 3.19 1.19
N ASP A 76 12.91 2.50 0.90
CA ASP A 76 13.75 2.77 -0.26
C ASP A 76 12.97 2.61 -1.56
N GLU A 77 12.16 1.55 -1.67
CA GLU A 77 11.29 1.31 -2.82
C GLU A 77 10.19 2.36 -2.94
N TYR A 78 9.57 2.76 -1.81
CA TYR A 78 8.58 3.84 -1.78
C TYR A 78 9.17 5.16 -2.33
N ASN A 79 10.38 5.50 -1.90
CA ASN A 79 11.11 6.68 -2.40
C ASN A 79 11.49 6.54 -3.88
N ARG A 80 11.97 5.36 -4.31
CA ARG A 80 12.35 5.08 -5.70
C ARG A 80 11.16 5.24 -6.66
N LEU A 81 9.97 4.86 -6.20
CA LEU A 81 8.71 5.00 -6.95
C LEU A 81 8.13 6.42 -6.87
N ASP A 82 8.67 7.31 -6.02
CA ASP A 82 8.22 8.68 -5.80
C ASP A 82 6.71 8.75 -5.49
N LEU A 83 6.25 7.83 -4.63
CA LEU A 83 4.82 7.65 -4.32
C LEU A 83 4.20 8.83 -3.54
N ASP A 84 5.02 9.70 -2.94
CA ASP A 84 4.55 10.97 -2.36
C ASP A 84 3.94 11.89 -3.42
N ARG A 85 4.46 11.84 -4.66
CA ARG A 85 4.03 12.70 -5.78
C ARG A 85 3.18 11.94 -6.79
N ASN A 86 3.50 10.66 -7.01
CA ASN A 86 2.92 9.84 -8.07
C ASN A 86 1.89 8.83 -7.54
N ASP A 87 0.92 9.29 -6.74
CA ASP A 87 -0.17 8.46 -6.25
C ASP A 87 -1.32 8.35 -7.27
N VAL A 88 -1.21 7.37 -8.17
CA VAL A 88 -2.19 7.09 -9.23
C VAL A 88 -3.57 6.76 -8.64
N VAL A 89 -3.61 6.07 -7.50
CA VAL A 89 -4.85 5.57 -6.89
C VAL A 89 -5.49 6.63 -6.00
N GLY A 90 -4.70 7.45 -5.31
CA GLY A 90 -5.15 8.54 -4.47
C GLY A 90 -5.94 9.57 -5.24
N ALA A 91 -5.46 9.99 -6.42
CA ALA A 91 -6.20 10.94 -7.26
C ALA A 91 -7.59 10.42 -7.67
N ARG A 92 -7.71 9.14 -8.02
CA ARG A 92 -8.98 8.49 -8.37
C ARG A 92 -9.89 8.30 -7.16
N SER A 93 -9.29 7.98 -6.01
CA SER A 93 -10.02 7.84 -4.74
C SER A 93 -10.57 9.18 -4.26
N ALA A 94 -9.81 10.26 -4.39
CA ALA A 94 -10.24 11.62 -4.08
C ALA A 94 -11.35 12.09 -5.02
N GLU A 95 -11.24 11.79 -6.32
CA GLU A 95 -12.31 12.07 -7.29
C GLU A 95 -13.61 11.32 -6.94
N PHE A 96 -13.51 10.05 -6.58
CA PHE A 96 -14.66 9.25 -6.13
C PHE A 96 -15.24 9.76 -4.81
N GLY A 97 -14.39 10.24 -3.89
CA GLY A 97 -14.79 10.80 -2.60
C GLY A 97 -15.67 12.05 -2.69
N LYS A 98 -15.68 12.74 -3.85
CA LYS A 98 -16.61 13.86 -4.13
C LYS A 98 -18.06 13.40 -4.31
N GLY A 99 -18.31 12.10 -4.38
CA GLY A 99 -19.62 11.52 -4.62
C GLY A 99 -19.91 11.26 -6.10
N LEU A 100 -20.98 10.51 -6.33
CA LEU A 100 -21.48 10.18 -7.67
C LEU A 100 -22.69 11.04 -8.06
N ASP A 101 -23.24 11.81 -7.12
CA ASP A 101 -24.47 12.57 -7.32
C ASP A 101 -24.25 13.69 -8.35
N GLY A 102 -25.16 13.77 -9.32
CA GLY A 102 -25.12 14.79 -10.38
C GLY A 102 -24.11 14.54 -11.50
N LEU A 103 -23.42 13.39 -11.53
CA LEU A 103 -22.53 13.06 -12.63
C LEU A 103 -23.30 12.68 -13.90
N SER A 104 -22.93 13.27 -15.02
CA SER A 104 -23.48 12.87 -16.33
C SER A 104 -22.95 11.50 -16.77
N GLU A 105 -23.64 10.88 -17.73
CA GLU A 105 -23.16 9.66 -18.39
C GLU A 105 -21.78 9.87 -19.04
N ARG A 106 -21.57 11.04 -19.68
CA ARG A 106 -20.30 11.39 -20.32
C ARG A 106 -19.15 11.44 -19.31
N GLU A 107 -19.36 12.10 -18.18
CA GLU A 107 -18.35 12.19 -17.12
C GLU A 107 -18.06 10.81 -16.52
N THR A 108 -19.09 10.02 -16.25
CA THR A 108 -18.95 8.65 -15.72
C THR A 108 -18.11 7.77 -16.64
N ARG A 109 -18.36 7.82 -17.96
CA ARG A 109 -17.57 7.10 -18.97
C ARG A 109 -16.14 7.60 -19.05
N SER A 110 -15.91 8.92 -18.95
CA SER A 110 -14.56 9.48 -18.93
C SER A 110 -13.76 8.99 -17.72
N ARG A 111 -14.37 8.96 -16.54
CA ARG A 111 -13.75 8.42 -15.32
C ARG A 111 -13.44 6.93 -15.44
N LEU A 112 -14.35 6.12 -15.98
CA LEU A 112 -14.10 4.70 -16.27
C LEU A 112 -12.89 4.50 -17.19
N SER A 113 -12.84 5.22 -18.31
CA SER A 113 -11.71 5.13 -19.25
C SER A 113 -10.38 5.54 -18.60
N ASN A 114 -10.39 6.53 -17.72
CA ASN A 114 -9.19 6.94 -16.97
C ASN A 114 -8.73 5.86 -15.98
N ILE A 115 -9.65 5.14 -15.33
CA ILE A 115 -9.33 4.01 -14.45
C ILE A 115 -8.73 2.85 -15.26
N GLU A 116 -9.34 2.52 -16.40
CA GLU A 116 -8.84 1.47 -17.30
C GLU A 116 -7.43 1.78 -17.82
N ARG A 117 -7.16 3.05 -18.15
CA ARG A 117 -5.81 3.49 -18.51
C ARG A 117 -4.83 3.30 -17.36
N SER A 118 -5.20 3.71 -16.14
CA SER A 118 -4.36 3.51 -14.94
C SER A 118 -4.05 2.02 -14.70
N ILE A 119 -5.04 1.13 -14.81
CA ILE A 119 -4.83 -0.32 -14.72
C ILE A 119 -3.88 -0.79 -15.82
N GLY A 120 -4.08 -0.32 -17.06
CA GLY A 120 -3.22 -0.66 -18.20
C GLY A 120 -1.75 -0.29 -17.95
N GLU A 121 -1.48 0.91 -17.44
CA GLU A 121 -0.12 1.35 -17.09
C GLU A 121 0.51 0.51 -15.98
N LEU A 122 -0.23 0.19 -14.91
CA LEU A 122 0.30 -0.63 -13.80
C LEU A 122 0.62 -2.07 -14.22
N VAL A 123 -0.08 -2.62 -15.20
CA VAL A 123 0.09 -4.02 -15.64
C VAL A 123 1.14 -4.17 -16.76
N LYS A 124 1.59 -3.08 -17.40
CA LYS A 124 2.59 -3.14 -18.50
C LYS A 124 3.88 -3.89 -18.12
N GLY A 125 4.28 -3.84 -16.85
CA GLY A 125 5.48 -4.54 -16.33
C GLY A 125 5.37 -6.07 -16.29
N ARG A 126 4.18 -6.65 -16.56
CA ARG A 126 3.83 -8.10 -16.55
C ARG A 126 4.07 -8.86 -15.24
N LYS A 127 4.90 -8.36 -14.32
CA LYS A 127 5.06 -8.89 -12.97
C LYS A 127 4.21 -8.09 -12.00
N LEU A 128 3.29 -8.78 -11.34
CA LEU A 128 2.46 -8.20 -10.30
C LEU A 128 3.25 -8.22 -8.98
N TYR A 129 3.78 -7.08 -8.57
CA TYR A 129 4.37 -6.94 -7.25
C TYR A 129 3.29 -6.71 -6.19
N GLY A 130 3.58 -7.04 -4.93
CA GLY A 130 2.61 -6.94 -3.83
C GLY A 130 1.99 -5.55 -3.67
N HIS A 131 2.77 -4.48 -3.83
CA HIS A 131 2.25 -3.10 -3.76
C HIS A 131 1.26 -2.79 -4.89
N LEU A 132 1.49 -3.32 -6.09
CA LEU A 132 0.58 -3.15 -7.23
C LEU A 132 -0.74 -3.89 -7.05
N TYR A 133 -0.76 -4.99 -6.28
CA TYR A 133 -1.97 -5.76 -6.04
C TYR A 133 -3.05 -4.95 -5.33
N ASP A 134 -2.68 -4.23 -4.26
CA ASP A 134 -3.62 -3.42 -3.48
C ASP A 134 -4.15 -2.24 -4.32
N ASP A 135 -3.29 -1.61 -5.11
CA ASP A 135 -3.66 -0.56 -6.05
C ASP A 135 -4.66 -1.05 -7.11
N LEU A 136 -4.39 -2.20 -7.72
CA LEU A 136 -5.29 -2.81 -8.70
C LEU A 136 -6.61 -3.23 -8.08
N LEU A 137 -6.61 -3.73 -6.84
CA LEU A 137 -7.84 -4.07 -6.12
C LEU A 137 -8.69 -2.82 -5.87
N LYS A 138 -8.06 -1.71 -5.48
CA LYS A 138 -8.74 -0.43 -5.29
C LYS A 138 -9.28 0.12 -6.61
N LEU A 139 -8.51 0.08 -7.69
CA LEU A 139 -8.94 0.52 -9.01
C LEU A 139 -10.10 -0.33 -9.54
N LYS A 140 -10.06 -1.65 -9.34
CA LYS A 140 -11.18 -2.56 -9.65
C LYS A 140 -12.44 -2.17 -8.89
N TYR A 141 -12.32 -1.90 -7.59
CA TYR A 141 -13.46 -1.43 -6.79
C TYR A 141 -14.06 -0.14 -7.35
N LEU A 142 -13.23 0.86 -7.67
CA LEU A 142 -13.69 2.13 -8.25
C LEU A 142 -14.37 1.91 -9.61
N HIS A 143 -13.77 1.08 -10.48
CA HIS A 143 -14.34 0.71 -11.77
C HIS A 143 -15.73 0.08 -11.62
N GLN A 144 -15.90 -0.85 -10.70
CA GLN A 144 -17.19 -1.49 -10.41
C GLN A 144 -18.23 -0.46 -9.95
N ARG A 145 -17.86 0.48 -9.07
CA ARG A 145 -18.80 1.51 -8.58
C ARG A 145 -19.26 2.44 -9.69
N TYR A 146 -18.36 2.91 -10.56
CA TYR A 146 -18.74 3.74 -11.71
C TYR A 146 -19.54 2.97 -12.77
N THR A 147 -19.23 1.69 -12.98
CA THR A 147 -19.99 0.81 -13.89
C THR A 147 -21.43 0.67 -13.41
N ASN A 148 -21.63 0.39 -12.11
CA ASN A 148 -22.96 0.29 -11.52
C ASN A 148 -23.75 1.61 -11.64
N TYR A 149 -23.09 2.75 -11.41
CA TYR A 149 -23.71 4.06 -11.55
C TYR A 149 -24.09 4.37 -13.00
N LEU A 150 -23.23 4.02 -13.96
CA LEU A 150 -23.52 4.16 -15.38
C LEU A 150 -24.73 3.31 -15.81
N HIS A 151 -24.85 2.09 -15.29
CA HIS A 151 -26.03 1.26 -15.52
C HIS A 151 -27.30 1.90 -14.95
N TRP A 152 -27.23 2.46 -13.74
CA TRP A 152 -28.35 3.18 -13.12
C TRP A 152 -28.78 4.39 -13.97
N LEU A 153 -27.85 5.23 -14.42
CA LEU A 153 -28.12 6.39 -15.27
C LEU A 153 -28.85 6.03 -16.57
N ARG A 154 -28.53 4.88 -17.18
CA ARG A 154 -29.17 4.42 -18.42
C ARG A 154 -30.52 3.75 -18.21
N SER A 155 -30.85 3.40 -16.97
CA SER A 155 -32.12 2.77 -16.60
C SER A 155 -33.18 3.77 -16.13
N GLN A 156 -32.81 5.05 -16.00
CA GLN A 156 -33.76 6.16 -15.86
C GLN A 156 -34.39 6.50 -17.21
#